data_AF-A0A3P6EHJ7-F1
#
_entry.id   AF-A0A3P6EHJ7-F1
#
_cell.length_a   1.000
_cell.length_b   1.000
_cell.length_c   1.000
_cell.angle_alpha   90.00
_cell.angle_beta   90.00
_cell.angle_gamma   90.00
#
_symmetry.space_group_name_H-M   'P 1'
#
loop_
_entity.id
_entity.type
_entity.pdbx_description
1 polymer ?
#
loop_
_entity_poly.entity_id
_entity_poly.type
_entity_poly.pdbx_seq_one_letter_code
_entity_poly.pdbx_strand_id
1 'polypeptide(L)' 'MAEMDRILRPQGTFIVRDDNETIGEIEKMVKSLKWDVRMTQSKDGGVLAVQKSWWRPTEVDTITSAIAKA' A
#
# COMPACT_ATOMS: atom_id res chain seq x y z
N MET A 1 1.50 -9.30 5.43
CA MET A 1 2.43 -8.80 4.40
C MET A 1 1.62 -8.46 3.16
N ALA A 2 1.69 -7.23 2.65
CA ALA A 2 0.94 -6.86 1.45
C ALA A 2 1.62 -7.45 0.20
N GLU A 3 0.89 -7.75 -0.88
CA GLU A 3 1.51 -8.27 -2.11
C GLU A 3 2.53 -7.29 -2.71
N MET A 4 2.23 -6.00 -2.62
CA MET A 4 3.12 -4.91 -3.01
C MET A 4 4.45 -4.92 -2.24
N ASP A 5 4.52 -5.61 -1.10
CA ASP A 5 5.76 -5.77 -0.37
C ASP A 5 6.81 -6.63 -1.05
N ARG A 6 6.37 -7.46 -2.01
CA ARG A 6 7.24 -8.32 -2.83
C ARG A 6 7.80 -7.58 -4.04
N ILE A 7 7.10 -6.56 -4.53
CA ILE A 7 7.46 -5.80 -5.72
C ILE A 7 8.24 -4.54 -5.35
N LEU A 8 7.70 -3.72 -4.44
CA LEU A 8 8.30 -2.45 -4.08
C LEU A 8 9.32 -2.62 -2.95
N ARG A 9 10.57 -2.23 -3.20
CA ARG A 9 11.59 -2.08 -2.15
C ARG A 9 11.31 -0.82 -1.32
N PRO A 10 11.75 -0.76 -0.05
CA PRO A 10 11.74 0.50 0.71
C PRO A 10 12.35 1.65 -0.10
N GLN A 11 11.81 2.86 0.05
CA GLN A 11 12.11 4.06 -0.74
C GLN A 11 11.65 4.03 -2.21
N GLY A 12 11.17 2.89 -2.72
CA GLY A 12 10.57 2.79 -4.05
C GLY A 12 9.32 3.65 -4.16
N THR A 13 9.06 4.15 -5.37
CA THR A 13 7.87 4.96 -5.69
C THR A 13 6.85 4.12 -6.46
N PHE A 14 5.59 4.21 -6.05
CA PHE A 14 4.44 3.64 -6.75
C PHE A 14 3.57 4.79 -7.25
N ILE A 15 3.23 4.78 -8.53
CA ILE A 15 2.44 5.84 -9.18
C ILE A 15 1.19 5.21 -9.78
N VAL A 16 0.04 5.76 -9.44
CA VAL A 16 -1.27 5.35 -9.97
C VAL A 16 -1.95 6.56 -10.61
N ARG A 17 -2.57 6.34 -11.75
CA ARG A 17 -3.48 7.29 -12.39
C ARG A 17 -4.81 6.59 -12.58
N ASP A 18 -5.85 7.16 -11.98
CA ASP A 18 -7.19 6.62 -12.05
C ASP A 18 -8.24 7.70 -11.74
N ASP A 19 -9.51 7.32 -11.69
CA ASP A 19 -10.58 8.17 -11.20
C ASP A 19 -10.39 8.55 -9.71
N ASN A 20 -11.11 9.59 -9.28
CA ASN A 20 -10.95 10.15 -7.94
C ASN A 20 -11.45 9.22 -6.82
N GLU A 21 -12.43 8.35 -7.09
CA GLU A 21 -12.94 7.36 -6.14
C GLU A 21 -11.87 6.29 -5.87
N THR A 22 -11.34 5.68 -6.94
CA THR A 22 -10.28 4.67 -6.85
C THR A 22 -9.03 5.23 -6.16
N ILE A 23 -8.63 6.46 -6.48
CA ILE A 23 -7.49 7.11 -5.82
C ILE A 23 -7.73 7.34 -4.34
N GLY A 24 -8.95 7.73 -3.94
CA GLY A 24 -9.30 7.92 -2.53
C GLY A 24 -9.21 6.63 -1.73
N GLU A 25 -9.63 5.50 -2.30
CA GLU A 25 -9.50 4.18 -1.66
C GLU A 25 -8.04 3.74 -1.54
N ILE A 26 -7.24 3.91 -2.59
CA ILE A 26 -5.81 3.59 -2.55
C ILE A 26 -5.09 4.46 -1.52
N GLU A 27 -5.40 5.76 -1.44
CA GLU A 27 -4.83 6.68 -0.47
C GLU A 27 -5.06 6.20 0.98
N LYS A 28 -6.28 5.78 1.30
CA LYS A 28 -6.61 5.24 2.63
C LYS A 28 -5.77 4.00 2.96
N MET A 29 -5.62 3.08 2.00
CA MET A 29 -4.83 1.87 2.17
C MET A 29 -3.34 2.17 2.39
N VAL A 30 -2.72 3.02 1.56
CA VAL A 30 -1.28 3.31 1.70
C VAL A 30 -0.96 4.10 2.97
N LYS A 31 -1.89 4.93 3.46
CA LYS A 31 -1.77 5.63 4.75
C LYS A 31 -1.76 4.66 5.92
N SER A 32 -2.58 3.60 5.89
CA SER A 32 -2.56 2.57 6.94
C SER A 32 -1.23 1.81 6.97
N LEU A 33 -0.60 1.63 5.80
CA LEU A 33 0.72 1.04 5.63
C LEU A 33 1.88 2.00 5.97
N LYS A 34 1.60 3.21 6.45
CA LYS A 34 2.59 4.24 6.82
C LYS A 34 3.50 4.62 5.64
N TRP A 35 2.96 4.68 4.42
CA TRP A 35 3.70 5.16 3.26
C TRP A 35 3.51 6.66 3.09
N ASP A 36 4.51 7.31 2.49
CA ASP A 36 4.48 8.75 2.23
C ASP A 36 3.66 9.04 0.98
N VAL A 37 2.59 9.81 1.13
CA VAL A 37 1.65 10.11 0.04
C VAL A 37 1.92 11.48 -0.57
N ARG A 38 2.01 11.52 -1.91
CA ARG A 38 2.04 12.75 -2.71
C ARG A 38 1.00 12.64 -3.82
N MET A 39 -0.04 13.45 -3.76
CA MET A 39 -1.15 13.40 -4.71
C MET A 39 -1.26 14.68 -5.52
N THR A 40 -1.70 14.56 -6.76
CA THR A 40 -2.13 15.67 -7.61
C THR A 40 -3.47 15.30 -8.24
N GLN A 41 -4.51 16.09 -8.02
CA GLN A 41 -5.85 15.85 -8.56
C GLN A 41 -6.16 16.77 -9.73
N SER A 42 -6.95 16.28 -10.69
CA SER A 42 -7.51 17.05 -11.80
C SER A 42 -9.01 16.78 -11.94
N LYS A 43 -9.70 17.52 -12.82
CA LYS A 43 -11.14 17.36 -13.04
C LYS A 43 -11.51 16.00 -13.64
N ASP A 44 -10.62 15.37 -14.40
CA ASP A 44 -10.85 14.13 -15.14
C ASP A 44 -10.23 12.89 -14.48
N GLY A 45 -9.80 13.02 -13.22
CA GLY A 45 -9.10 11.97 -12.46
C GLY A 45 -7.85 12.51 -11.77
N GLY A 46 -7.16 11.64 -11.03
CA GLY A 46 -5.99 12.03 -10.25
C GLY A 46 -4.74 11.25 -10.63
N VAL A 47 -3.62 11.70 -10.10
CA VAL A 47 -2.37 10.94 -10.02
C VAL A 47 -1.93 10.87 -8.57
N LEU A 48 -1.72 9.65 -8.09
CA LEU A 48 -1.24 9.37 -6.75
C LEU A 48 0.17 8.80 -6.85
N ALA A 49 1.15 9.52 -6.31
CA ALA A 49 2.52 9.05 -6.15
C ALA A 49 2.77 8.76 -4.67
N VAL A 50 3.17 7.53 -4.35
CA VAL A 50 3.42 7.12 -2.97
C VAL A 50 4.82 6.56 -2.86
N GLN A 51 5.51 6.92 -1.78
CA GLN A 51 6.83 6.38 -1.48
C GLN A 51 6.72 5.41 -0.32
N LYS A 52 7.21 4.20 -0.55
CA LYS A 52 7.20 3.16 0.46
C LYS A 52 8.20 3.45 1.57
N SER A 53 7.73 3.42 2.80
CA SER A 53 8.58 3.54 3.98
C SER A 53 9.26 2.22 4.35
N TRP A 54 10.12 2.26 5.36
CA TRP A 54 10.74 1.07 5.94
C TRP A 54 9.81 0.28 6.88
N TRP A 55 8.58 0.76 7.08
CA TRP A 55 7.64 0.15 8.01
C TRP A 55 7.21 -1.25 7.57
N ARG A 56 7.02 -2.14 8.54
CA ARG A 56 6.49 -3.49 8.39
C ARG A 56 5.46 -3.75 9.49
N PRO A 57 4.36 -4.47 9.20
CA PRO A 57 3.47 -4.95 10.25
C PRO A 57 4.23 -5.90 11.17
N THR A 58 4.12 -5.72 12.49
CA THR A 58 4.74 -6.58 13.50
C THR A 58 3.86 -7.77 13.86
N GLU A 59 2.55 -7.69 13.63
CA GLU A 59 1.64 -8.82 13.76
C GLU A 59 1.79 -9.73 12.55
N VAL A 60 2.24 -10.95 12.83
CA VAL A 60 2.22 -12.06 11.88
C VAL A 60 1.04 -12.92 12.31
N ASP A 61 -0.06 -12.86 11.55
CA ASP A 61 -1.17 -13.80 11.74
C ASP A 61 -0.62 -15.20 11.52
N THR A 62 -0.39 -15.88 12.63
CA THR A 62 0.08 -17.24 12.61
C THR A 62 -1.11 -18.09 12.21
N ILE A 63 -1.10 -18.60 10.97
CA ILE A 63 -2.18 -19.47 10.49
C ILE A 63 -2.15 -20.75 11.35
N THR A 64 -2.99 -20.80 12.38
CA THR A 64 -3.02 -21.91 13.35
C THR A 64 -3.24 -23.26 12.67
N SER A 65 -3.98 -23.29 11.55
CA SER A 65 -4.17 -24.49 10.73
C SER A 65 -2.91 -25.01 10.04
N ALA A 66 -1.88 -24.17 9.86
CA ALA A 66 -0.59 -24.55 9.28
C ALA A 66 0.43 -25.06 10.32
N ILE A 67 0.17 -24.87 11.62
CA ILE A 67 1.04 -25.32 12.73
C ILE A 67 0.50 -26.60 13.39
N ALA A 68 -0.73 -27.00 13.09
CA ALA A 68 -1.27 -28.28 13.55
C ALA A 68 -0.39 -29.45 13.03
N LYS A 69 0.53 -29.89 13.88
CA LYS A 69 1.31 -31.12 13.71
C LYS A 69 0.33 -32.29 13.78
N ALA A 70 0.42 -33.17 12.78
CA ALA A 70 -0.24 -34.48 12.77
C ALA A 70 0.08 -35.29 14.03
#